data_AF-A0A9D9Z3Y9-F1
#
_entry.id   AF-A0A9D9Z3Y9-F1
#
_cell.length_a   1.000
_cell.length_b   1.000
_cell.length_c   1.000
_cell.angle_alpha   90.00
_cell.angle_beta   90.00
_cell.angle_gamma   90.00
#
_symmetry.space_group_name_H-M   'P 1'
#
loop_
_entity.id
_entity.type
_entity.pdbx_description
1 polymer ?
#
loop_
_entity_poly.entity_id
_entity_poly.type
_entity_poly.pdbx_seq_one_letter_code
_entity_poly.pdbx_strand_id
1 'polypeptide(L)'
;MTKTCNHHFLVNQEKGEKHVFRKSKKYRTLCSVALGTMVTAVVAWGGTVAHADEVTTSVDTTIQRTENPATNLPEAQPNPVSEQTESLALTGQSNGAIAVTVPHDTVTQAVEEAKAEGVSTVEDSPMDLGNTTSAAETNQQILKAEADVQKQVEAINEVTETYKADKAAYVDEKARIEQENKELSQAYEGANQTGKETNAWVDSKVNDLKTRYADADVTVKEQVVSSGNGTSVLDYTNYGKAVETIQTTNEQAVADYLTKKTKADDIVAKNQAIQKENEAGLAKAKADNEAIERRNQAGQAAVDAENRAGQAAVDQANQEKQQLVSDRAAEIEAITKRNQEKEAAARKENEAIDVYNAKEMERYQRDLAEISKGEEGYISEALAQALNLNNGEPQAQHGAITRNPNQIISTGDAMLGGYSRILDSTGYFVYDSFKTGETLSFNYQNLQHARFDGKKISRVT
;
A
#
# COMPACT_ATOMS: atom_id res chain seq x y z
N MET A 1 73.51 76.47 43.66
CA MET A 1 72.05 76.56 43.42
C MET A 1 71.80 76.35 41.92
N THR A 2 70.91 75.39 41.60
CA THR A 2 70.11 75.18 40.36
C THR A 2 70.76 75.42 38.98
N LYS A 3 71.08 74.35 38.24
CA LYS A 3 70.27 73.60 37.23
C LYS A 3 70.07 74.37 35.92
N THR A 4 70.62 73.84 34.82
CA THR A 4 69.85 73.18 33.73
C THR A 4 70.76 72.53 32.68
N CYS A 5 70.47 71.26 32.39
CA CYS A 5 70.92 70.49 31.23
C CYS A 5 70.45 71.11 29.90
N ASN A 6 71.12 70.77 28.80
CA ASN A 6 70.52 70.01 27.69
C ASN A 6 71.52 69.80 26.55
N HIS A 7 71.74 68.53 26.19
CA HIS A 7 71.76 67.94 24.83
C HIS A 7 72.02 66.44 25.04
N HIS A 8 71.02 65.55 24.95
CA HIS A 8 70.29 65.08 23.76
C HIS A 8 71.20 64.34 22.78
N PHE A 9 71.28 63.02 22.93
CA PHE A 9 71.53 62.10 21.83
C PHE A 9 70.22 61.37 21.52
N LEU A 10 69.83 61.45 20.25
CA LEU A 10 68.67 60.81 19.67
C LEU A 10 69.07 59.38 19.29
N VAL A 11 68.49 58.39 19.97
CA VAL A 11 68.46 57.01 19.48
C VAL A 11 67.23 56.91 18.58
N ASN A 12 67.44 56.84 17.26
CA ASN A 12 66.37 56.59 16.31
C ASN A 12 65.86 55.15 16.49
N GLN A 13 64.69 55.00 17.11
CA GLN A 13 63.82 53.84 16.89
C GLN A 13 63.08 54.04 15.57
N GLU A 14 63.59 53.47 14.49
CA GLU A 14 62.74 53.24 13.31
C GLU A 14 61.85 52.01 13.56
N LYS A 15 60.55 52.29 13.74
CA LYS A 15 59.48 51.29 13.68
C LYS A 15 59.50 50.62 12.30
N GLY A 16 59.82 49.33 12.28
CA GLY A 16 59.62 48.48 11.11
C GLY A 16 58.13 48.32 10.81
N GLU A 17 57.65 49.01 9.78
CA GLU A 17 56.39 48.71 9.11
C GLU A 17 56.53 47.46 8.22
N LYS A 18 55.40 46.78 8.08
CA LYS A 18 55.21 45.42 7.57
C LYS A 18 55.57 45.28 6.09
N HIS A 19 56.18 44.14 5.74
CA HIS A 19 56.38 43.70 4.36
C HIS A 19 55.05 43.25 3.73
N VAL A 20 54.77 43.69 2.49
CA VAL A 20 53.92 42.96 1.54
C VAL A 20 54.73 42.73 0.27
N PHE A 21 54.97 41.47 -0.06
CA PHE A 21 55.57 41.07 -1.34
C PHE A 21 54.60 41.31 -2.49
N ARG A 22 55.02 42.11 -3.49
CA ARG A 22 54.49 42.01 -4.86
C ARG A 22 55.65 41.73 -5.80
N LYS A 23 55.65 40.56 -6.44
CA LYS A 23 56.59 40.21 -7.50
C LYS A 23 56.45 41.21 -8.65
N SER A 24 57.55 41.83 -9.09
CA SER A 24 57.61 42.40 -10.44
C SER A 24 58.95 42.10 -11.11
N LYS A 25 58.87 41.57 -12.34
CA LYS A 25 59.99 41.35 -13.26
C LYS A 25 60.23 42.66 -14.02
N LYS A 26 61.29 43.38 -13.68
CA LYS A 26 61.98 44.50 -14.38
C LYS A 26 62.84 45.11 -13.26
N TYR A 27 64.16 44.93 -13.20
CA TYR A 27 65.15 45.48 -14.10
C TYR A 27 66.41 44.61 -14.11
N ARG A 28 66.86 44.31 -15.33
CA ARG A 28 68.21 43.88 -15.67
C ARG A 28 69.16 45.08 -15.53
N THR A 29 70.45 44.77 -15.38
CA THR A 29 71.66 45.62 -15.52
C THR A 29 71.94 46.64 -14.42
N LEU A 30 73.00 46.40 -13.64
CA LEU A 30 74.27 47.14 -13.78
C LEU A 30 75.37 46.49 -12.91
N CYS A 31 76.49 46.20 -13.56
CA CYS A 31 77.76 45.79 -12.96
C CYS A 31 78.49 47.01 -12.37
N SER A 32 79.20 46.85 -11.26
CA SER A 32 80.57 47.34 -11.12
C SER A 32 81.22 46.85 -9.83
N VAL A 33 82.36 46.19 -10.05
CA VAL A 33 83.42 45.73 -9.15
C VAL A 33 83.95 46.86 -8.26
N ALA A 34 84.28 46.55 -7.00
CA ALA A 34 85.43 47.14 -6.30
C ALA A 34 85.86 46.23 -5.13
N LEU A 35 86.78 45.31 -5.42
CA LEU A 35 87.71 44.78 -4.44
C LEU A 35 88.72 45.89 -4.10
N GLY A 36 88.92 46.17 -2.81
CA GLY A 36 89.89 47.14 -2.33
C GLY A 36 90.56 46.63 -1.07
N THR A 37 91.59 45.80 -1.24
CA THR A 37 92.63 45.53 -0.25
C THR A 37 93.32 46.83 0.16
N MET A 38 93.66 47.02 1.44
CA MET A 38 94.90 47.71 1.87
C MET A 38 95.33 47.18 3.25
N VAL A 39 96.49 46.54 3.23
CA VAL A 39 97.38 46.24 4.36
C VAL A 39 98.19 47.49 4.66
N THR A 40 98.38 47.84 5.93
CA THR A 40 99.53 48.57 6.52
C THR A 40 99.18 48.90 7.98
N ALA A 41 100.05 48.94 8.98
CA ALA A 41 101.42 48.49 9.22
C ALA A 41 101.65 48.81 10.72
N VAL A 42 102.27 47.90 11.46
CA VAL A 42 102.79 48.18 12.81
C VAL A 42 103.92 49.19 12.66
N VAL A 43 103.81 50.35 13.31
CA VAL A 43 104.93 51.28 13.45
C VAL A 43 105.16 51.53 14.93
N ALA A 44 106.06 50.72 15.50
CA ALA A 44 106.76 51.06 16.73
C ALA A 44 107.68 52.25 16.42
N TRP A 45 107.39 53.42 16.99
CA TRP A 45 108.37 54.51 17.03
C TRP A 45 109.14 54.40 18.35
N GLY A 46 110.34 53.84 18.23
CA GLY A 46 111.39 54.01 19.22
C GLY A 46 111.74 55.50 19.31
N GLY A 47 111.97 55.95 20.55
CA GLY A 47 112.32 57.33 20.84
C GLY A 47 113.53 57.78 20.03
N THR A 48 113.41 58.94 19.40
CA THR A 48 114.55 59.66 18.84
C THR A 48 115.42 60.13 20.01
N VAL A 49 116.61 59.55 20.11
CA VAL A 49 117.70 60.05 20.95
C VAL A 49 118.17 61.37 20.33
N ALA A 50 118.06 62.47 21.06
CA ALA A 50 118.62 63.74 20.62
C ALA A 50 120.15 63.59 20.56
N HIS A 51 120.73 63.76 19.38
CA HIS A 51 122.16 64.01 19.24
C HIS A 51 122.43 65.42 19.78
N ALA A 52 123.26 65.53 20.82
CA ALA A 52 123.81 66.81 21.25
C ALA A 52 124.74 67.32 20.14
N ASP A 53 124.33 68.38 19.46
CA ASP A 53 125.19 69.12 18.55
C ASP A 53 126.12 69.96 19.43
N GLU A 54 127.40 69.56 19.53
CA GLU A 54 128.40 70.28 20.31
C GLU A 54 128.79 71.57 19.56
N VAL A 55 128.06 72.65 19.82
CA VAL A 55 128.43 73.98 19.34
C VAL A 55 129.72 74.41 20.05
N THR A 56 130.83 74.44 19.31
CA THR A 56 132.10 75.01 19.77
C THR A 56 132.06 76.53 19.67
N THR A 57 131.52 77.20 20.70
CA THR A 57 131.60 78.67 20.80
C THR A 57 132.99 79.12 21.25
N SER A 58 133.63 79.96 20.44
CA SER A 58 134.87 80.65 20.77
C SER A 58 134.71 81.53 22.02
N VAL A 59 135.47 81.24 23.07
CA VAL A 59 135.52 82.07 24.30
C VAL A 59 136.30 83.35 24.00
N ASP A 60 135.61 84.48 23.97
CA ASP A 60 136.22 85.81 23.93
C ASP A 60 137.01 86.05 25.24
N THR A 61 138.33 86.25 25.15
CA THR A 61 139.26 86.15 26.30
C THR A 61 139.45 87.47 27.07
N THR A 62 138.48 88.39 27.00
CA THR A 62 138.50 89.64 27.77
C THR A 62 138.14 89.40 29.24
N ILE A 63 139.13 89.45 30.14
CA ILE A 63 138.93 89.30 31.60
C ILE A 63 138.18 90.53 32.15
N GLN A 64 136.88 90.38 32.43
CA GLN A 64 136.06 91.35 33.16
C GLN A 64 136.26 91.13 34.67
N ARG A 65 136.52 92.20 35.45
CA ARG A 65 136.64 92.15 36.92
C ARG A 65 135.47 92.90 37.57
N THR A 66 135.01 92.42 38.72
CA THR A 66 133.95 93.09 39.48
C THR A 66 134.48 94.31 40.25
N GLU A 67 133.62 95.26 40.65
CA GLU A 67 134.02 96.40 41.51
C GLU A 67 134.41 95.98 42.94
N ASN A 68 134.23 94.71 43.31
CA ASN A 68 134.64 94.17 44.60
C ASN A 68 136.17 93.92 44.62
N PRO A 69 136.93 94.49 45.57
CA PRO A 69 138.40 94.34 45.65
C PRO A 69 138.81 92.98 46.24
N ALA A 70 138.34 91.88 45.64
CA ALA A 70 138.71 90.53 46.05
C ALA A 70 140.19 90.24 45.69
N THR A 71 140.95 89.72 46.65
CA THR A 71 142.37 89.37 46.46
C THR A 71 142.58 88.01 45.80
N ASN A 72 141.52 87.24 45.59
CA ASN A 72 141.50 85.94 44.92
C ASN A 72 140.15 85.75 44.19
N LEU A 73 140.17 85.14 43.01
CA LEU A 73 139.01 85.01 42.09
C LEU A 73 138.31 86.35 41.77
N PRO A 74 139.03 87.36 41.23
CA PRO A 74 138.48 88.68 40.93
C PRO A 74 137.62 88.72 39.65
N GLU A 75 137.58 87.62 38.87
CA GLU A 75 136.86 87.54 37.61
C GLU A 75 135.35 87.69 37.84
N ALA A 76 134.70 88.53 37.03
CA ALA A 76 133.25 88.62 37.01
C ALA A 76 132.66 87.30 36.49
N GLN A 77 131.45 86.95 36.96
CA GLN A 77 130.73 85.78 36.45
C GLN A 77 130.63 85.90 34.92
N PRO A 78 131.06 84.89 34.15
CA PRO A 78 131.00 84.94 32.70
C PRO A 78 129.54 85.04 32.24
N ASN A 79 129.32 85.67 31.09
CA ASN A 79 127.99 85.72 30.48
C ASN A 79 127.46 84.27 30.29
N PRO A 80 126.17 84.00 30.56
CA PRO A 80 125.59 82.68 30.35
C PRO A 80 125.84 82.19 28.91
N VAL A 81 126.19 80.92 28.75
CA VAL A 81 126.35 80.31 27.42
C VAL A 81 125.00 80.21 26.70
N SER A 82 125.00 80.14 25.36
CA SER A 82 123.79 80.07 24.54
C SER A 82 122.88 78.93 24.96
N GLU A 83 123.44 77.74 25.19
CA GLU A 83 122.70 76.52 25.55
C GLU A 83 122.06 76.65 26.94
N GLN A 84 122.75 77.32 27.88
CA GLN A 84 122.20 77.60 29.21
C GLN A 84 121.06 78.63 29.11
N THR A 85 121.22 79.66 28.29
CA THR A 85 120.19 80.69 28.07
C THR A 85 118.95 80.09 27.39
N GLU A 86 119.15 79.26 26.37
CA GLU A 86 118.09 78.54 25.66
C GLU A 86 117.41 77.51 26.58
N SER A 87 118.17 76.70 27.31
CA SER A 87 117.62 75.74 28.27
C SER A 87 116.82 76.41 29.39
N LEU A 88 117.27 77.56 29.89
CA LEU A 88 116.53 78.33 30.88
C LEU A 88 115.26 78.96 30.28
N ALA A 89 115.32 79.46 29.04
CA ALA A 89 114.14 79.98 28.32
C ALA A 89 113.08 78.90 28.05
N LEU A 90 113.50 77.63 27.93
CA LEU A 90 112.62 76.47 27.77
C LEU A 90 112.17 75.86 29.11
N THR A 91 112.56 76.42 30.26
CA THR A 91 112.16 75.89 31.57
C THR A 91 110.64 75.94 31.73
N GLY A 92 110.05 74.79 32.06
CA GLY A 92 108.59 74.64 32.17
C GLY A 92 107.87 74.28 30.87
N GLN A 93 108.58 74.15 29.74
CA GLN A 93 108.03 73.59 28.52
C GLN A 93 108.09 72.06 28.54
N SER A 94 107.05 71.40 28.05
CA SER A 94 107.02 69.95 27.85
C SER A 94 106.93 69.64 26.35
N ASN A 95 107.63 68.58 25.94
CA ASN A 95 107.56 68.06 24.57
C ASN A 95 107.23 66.56 24.62
N GLY A 96 106.10 66.18 24.02
CA GLY A 96 105.57 64.82 24.09
C GLY A 96 104.82 64.49 25.40
N ALA A 97 104.23 63.31 25.42
CA ALA A 97 103.51 62.75 26.57
C ALA A 97 103.72 61.23 26.63
N ILE A 98 103.62 60.64 27.82
CA ILE A 98 103.61 59.18 27.99
C ILE A 98 102.17 58.71 27.84
N ALA A 99 101.89 57.91 26.82
CA ALA A 99 100.55 57.36 26.61
C ALA A 99 100.26 56.26 27.65
N VAL A 100 99.07 56.33 28.26
CA VAL A 100 98.53 55.31 29.16
C VAL A 100 97.16 54.92 28.63
N THR A 101 96.92 53.61 28.47
CA THR A 101 95.68 53.08 27.90
C THR A 101 95.04 52.11 28.88
N VAL A 102 93.71 52.21 29.05
CA VAL A 102 92.93 51.29 29.88
C VAL A 102 92.49 50.09 29.03
N PRO A 103 92.63 48.84 29.52
CA PRO A 103 92.14 47.65 28.81
C PRO A 103 90.63 47.71 28.56
N HIS A 104 90.18 47.22 27.39
CA HIS A 104 88.78 47.28 26.94
C HIS A 104 88.25 45.92 26.46
N ASP A 105 88.96 44.83 26.75
CA ASP A 105 88.63 43.47 26.30
C ASP A 105 87.22 43.02 26.72
N THR A 106 86.77 43.47 27.90
CA THR A 106 85.43 43.15 28.43
C THR A 106 84.32 43.84 27.63
N VAL A 107 84.55 45.06 27.13
CA VAL A 107 83.62 45.76 26.23
C VAL A 107 83.58 45.04 24.89
N THR A 108 84.75 44.68 24.35
CA THR A 108 84.84 43.90 23.10
C THR A 108 84.06 42.59 23.19
N GLN A 109 84.21 41.85 24.30
CA GLN A 109 83.46 40.62 24.53
C GLN A 109 81.93 40.87 24.59
N ALA A 110 81.48 41.87 25.36
CA ALA A 110 80.06 42.20 25.45
C ALA A 110 79.47 42.60 24.07
N VAL A 111 80.24 43.34 23.26
CA VAL A 111 79.88 43.69 21.88
C VAL A 111 79.74 42.44 21.00
N GLU A 112 80.66 41.48 21.12
CA GLU A 112 80.60 40.23 20.35
C GLU A 112 79.38 39.38 20.74
N GLU A 113 79.07 39.28 22.03
CA GLU A 113 77.87 38.59 22.53
C GLU A 113 76.58 39.28 22.04
N ALA A 114 76.53 40.61 22.06
CA ALA A 114 75.43 41.39 21.52
C ALA A 114 75.23 41.14 20.01
N LYS A 115 76.32 41.19 19.23
CA LYS A 115 76.30 40.90 17.78
C LYS A 115 75.82 39.48 17.49
N ALA A 116 76.23 38.50 18.30
CA ALA A 116 75.82 37.10 18.14
C ALA A 116 74.30 36.93 18.28
N GLU A 117 73.64 37.74 19.10
CA GLU A 117 72.17 37.74 19.20
C GLU A 117 71.48 38.48 18.05
N GLY A 118 72.20 39.34 17.35
CA GLY A 118 71.71 40.18 16.26
C GLY A 118 71.52 41.65 16.64
N VAL A 119 72.08 42.09 17.78
CA VAL A 119 72.11 43.52 18.15
C VAL A 119 73.12 44.24 17.26
N SER A 120 72.70 45.36 16.68
CA SER A 120 73.59 46.22 15.91
C SER A 120 74.42 47.08 16.86
N THR A 121 75.73 47.15 16.61
CA THR A 121 76.66 47.91 17.44
C THR A 121 77.45 48.87 16.56
N VAL A 122 77.72 50.07 17.06
CA VAL A 122 78.56 51.08 16.41
C VAL A 122 79.72 51.38 17.37
N GLU A 123 80.94 51.39 16.84
CA GLU A 123 82.13 51.78 17.59
C GLU A 123 82.38 53.28 17.40
N ASP A 124 82.41 54.02 18.51
CA ASP A 124 82.68 55.45 18.51
C ASP A 124 84.18 55.74 18.45
N SER A 125 84.53 57.01 18.21
CA SER A 125 85.92 57.44 18.24
C SER A 125 86.55 57.26 19.65
N PRO A 126 87.86 56.95 19.74
CA PRO A 126 88.53 56.76 21.02
C PRO A 126 88.38 57.97 21.95
N MET A 127 88.12 57.71 23.24
CA MET A 127 88.02 58.75 24.26
C MET A 127 89.42 59.22 24.69
N ASP A 128 89.79 60.45 24.32
CA ASP A 128 91.00 61.10 24.80
C ASP A 128 90.72 61.93 26.06
N LEU A 129 91.38 61.57 27.18
CA LEU A 129 91.25 62.24 28.47
C LEU A 129 92.27 63.37 28.69
N GLY A 130 93.11 63.64 27.68
CA GLY A 130 94.11 64.70 27.68
C GLY A 130 95.37 64.37 28.49
N ASN A 131 96.32 65.31 28.48
CA ASN A 131 97.59 65.19 29.20
C ASN A 131 97.46 65.64 30.66
N THR A 132 98.13 64.93 31.57
CA THR A 132 98.22 65.27 33.00
C THR A 132 99.66 65.65 33.37
N THR A 133 99.86 66.36 34.48
CA THR A 133 101.19 66.83 34.91
C THR A 133 101.70 66.13 36.18
N SER A 134 100.87 65.28 36.78
CA SER A 134 101.20 64.51 37.98
C SER A 134 100.59 63.10 37.94
N ALA A 135 101.22 62.16 38.66
CA ALA A 135 100.72 60.79 38.77
C ALA A 135 99.33 60.70 39.43
N ALA A 136 99.02 61.61 40.37
CA ALA A 136 97.71 61.64 41.02
C ALA A 136 96.59 62.02 40.05
N GLU A 137 96.83 63.01 39.18
CA GLU A 137 95.89 63.38 38.10
C GLU A 137 95.74 62.25 37.09
N THR A 138 96.84 61.57 36.71
CA THR A 138 96.79 60.40 35.83
C THR A 138 95.92 59.30 36.41
N ASN A 139 96.10 58.94 37.69
CA ASN A 139 95.28 57.91 38.34
C ASN A 139 93.80 58.29 38.40
N GLN A 140 93.46 59.56 38.59
CA GLN A 140 92.05 59.99 38.54
C GLN A 140 91.43 59.81 37.16
N GLN A 141 92.19 60.04 36.07
CA GLN A 141 91.71 59.81 34.71
C GLN A 141 91.58 58.32 34.40
N ILE A 142 92.53 57.48 34.86
CA ILE A 142 92.44 56.01 34.74
C ILE A 142 91.17 55.49 35.42
N LEU A 143 90.88 55.90 36.66
CA LEU A 143 89.68 55.48 37.38
C LEU A 143 88.38 55.87 36.66
N LYS A 144 88.35 57.03 35.99
CA LYS A 144 87.19 57.44 35.18
C LYS A 144 87.03 56.55 33.95
N ALA A 145 88.12 56.24 33.25
CA ALA A 145 88.10 55.36 32.09
C ALA A 145 87.70 53.93 32.48
N GLU A 146 88.23 53.38 33.57
CA GLU A 146 87.82 52.06 34.09
C GLU A 146 86.34 52.02 34.48
N ALA A 147 85.83 53.07 35.14
CA ALA A 147 84.41 53.18 35.46
C ALA A 147 83.52 53.32 34.23
N ASP A 148 84.02 53.96 33.16
CA ASP A 148 83.31 54.09 31.89
C ASP A 148 83.23 52.75 31.15
N VAL A 149 84.35 52.02 31.07
CA VAL A 149 84.42 50.65 30.52
C VAL A 149 83.38 49.75 31.20
N GLN A 150 83.29 49.78 32.53
CA GLN A 150 82.31 49.00 33.27
C GLN A 150 80.86 49.39 32.93
N LYS A 151 80.57 50.69 32.81
CA LYS A 151 79.24 51.18 32.41
C LYS A 151 78.87 50.79 30.99
N GLN A 152 79.82 50.80 30.07
CA GLN A 152 79.57 50.36 28.68
C GLN A 152 79.20 48.87 28.65
N VAL A 153 79.92 48.02 29.38
CA VAL A 153 79.59 46.59 29.49
C VAL A 153 78.18 46.40 30.06
N GLU A 154 77.85 47.08 31.16
CA GLU A 154 76.53 47.00 31.79
C GLU A 154 75.41 47.41 30.82
N ALA A 155 75.58 48.53 30.11
CA ALA A 155 74.60 49.01 29.15
C ALA A 155 74.42 48.06 27.95
N ILE A 156 75.53 47.54 27.40
CA ILE A 156 75.48 46.58 26.29
C ILE A 156 74.78 45.29 26.73
N ASN A 157 75.09 44.78 27.91
CA ASN A 157 74.47 43.57 28.45
C ASN A 157 72.98 43.78 28.72
N GLU A 158 72.58 44.92 29.30
CA GLU A 158 71.17 45.24 29.53
C GLU A 158 70.36 45.28 28.23
N VAL A 159 70.88 45.94 27.19
CA VAL A 159 70.23 45.98 25.87
C VAL A 159 70.16 44.58 25.25
N THR A 160 71.23 43.80 25.37
CA THR A 160 71.30 42.45 24.80
C THR A 160 70.31 41.50 25.46
N GLU A 161 70.22 41.50 26.79
CA GLU A 161 69.27 40.66 27.53
C GLU A 161 67.81 41.09 27.29
N THR A 162 67.56 42.40 27.20
CA THR A 162 66.23 42.91 26.81
C THR A 162 65.84 42.42 25.42
N TYR A 163 66.75 42.52 24.45
CA TYR A 163 66.50 42.05 23.09
C TYR A 163 66.29 40.53 23.01
N LYS A 164 67.04 39.73 23.77
CA LYS A 164 66.81 38.28 23.88
C LYS A 164 65.40 37.98 24.39
N ALA A 165 64.95 38.68 25.44
CA ALA A 165 63.61 38.51 26.00
C ALA A 165 62.51 38.91 25.00
N ASP A 166 62.65 40.06 24.33
CA ASP A 166 61.71 40.52 23.31
C ASP A 166 61.64 39.57 22.12
N LYS A 167 62.78 39.05 21.68
CA LYS A 167 62.87 38.05 20.60
C LYS A 167 62.15 36.75 20.96
N ALA A 168 62.32 36.26 22.18
CA ALA A 168 61.61 35.07 22.67
C ALA A 168 60.09 35.31 22.72
N ALA A 169 59.65 36.42 23.32
CA ALA A 169 58.24 36.79 23.39
C ALA A 169 57.61 36.96 21.99
N TYR A 170 58.36 37.51 21.03
CA TYR A 170 57.92 37.63 19.64
C TYR A 170 57.72 36.26 18.97
N VAL A 171 58.63 35.31 19.18
CA VAL A 171 58.50 33.95 18.62
C VAL A 171 57.26 33.26 19.18
N ASP A 172 57.03 33.35 20.49
CA ASP A 172 55.86 32.76 21.15
C ASP A 172 54.55 33.40 20.66
N GLU A 173 54.49 34.73 20.59
CA GLU A 173 53.32 35.46 20.11
C GLU A 173 53.04 35.16 18.63
N LYS A 174 54.08 35.09 17.80
CA LYS A 174 53.95 34.69 16.41
C LYS A 174 53.35 33.30 16.28
N ALA A 175 53.85 32.33 17.05
CA ALA A 175 53.33 30.97 17.04
C ALA A 175 51.85 30.91 17.50
N ARG A 176 51.50 31.67 18.54
CA ARG A 176 50.12 31.79 19.03
C ARG A 176 49.18 32.33 17.95
N ILE A 177 49.54 33.44 17.31
CA ILE A 177 48.73 34.07 16.25
C ILE A 177 48.62 33.17 15.02
N GLU A 178 49.69 32.47 14.62
CA GLU A 178 49.63 31.50 13.53
C GLU A 178 48.65 30.35 13.84
N GLN A 179 48.63 29.87 15.08
CA GLN A 179 47.69 28.83 15.52
C GLN A 179 46.24 29.34 15.58
N GLU A 180 45.99 30.51 16.17
CA GLU A 180 44.66 31.13 16.23
C GLU A 180 44.09 31.39 14.83
N ASN A 181 44.92 31.86 13.89
CA ASN A 181 44.52 32.06 12.49
C ASN A 181 44.17 30.74 11.79
N LYS A 182 44.93 29.67 12.07
CA LYS A 182 44.66 28.34 11.51
C LYS A 182 43.32 27.81 12.01
N GLU A 183 43.04 27.90 13.31
CA GLU A 183 41.76 27.48 13.89
C GLU A 183 40.59 28.28 13.33
N LEU A 184 40.75 29.60 13.20
CA LEU A 184 39.74 30.47 12.60
C LEU A 184 39.46 30.11 11.14
N SER A 185 40.50 29.83 10.34
CA SER A 185 40.35 29.42 8.94
C SER A 185 39.62 28.08 8.82
N GLN A 186 39.97 27.10 9.67
CA GLN A 186 39.30 25.80 9.68
C GLN A 186 37.82 25.92 10.09
N ALA A 187 37.52 26.74 11.10
CA ALA A 187 36.15 26.99 11.52
C ALA A 187 35.32 27.66 10.42
N TYR A 188 35.88 28.65 9.72
CA TYR A 188 35.25 29.29 8.58
C TYR A 188 34.97 28.31 7.44
N GLU A 189 35.96 27.51 7.04
CA GLU A 189 35.82 26.52 5.96
C GLU A 189 34.75 25.48 6.30
N GLY A 190 34.77 24.96 7.54
CA GLY A 190 33.75 24.03 8.04
C GLY A 190 32.35 24.63 8.00
N ALA A 191 32.17 25.83 8.54
CA ALA A 191 30.88 26.52 8.53
C ALA A 191 30.36 26.76 7.09
N ASN A 192 31.23 27.23 6.19
CA ASN A 192 30.86 27.45 4.79
C ASN A 192 30.45 26.14 4.09
N GLN A 193 31.15 25.04 4.39
CA GLN A 193 30.81 23.73 3.85
C GLN A 193 29.45 23.24 4.37
N THR A 194 29.19 23.31 5.68
CA THR A 194 27.89 22.94 6.27
C THR A 194 26.74 23.71 5.63
N GLY A 195 26.90 25.03 5.45
CA GLY A 195 25.88 25.85 4.78
C GLY A 195 25.61 25.42 3.33
N LYS A 196 26.66 25.14 2.55
CA LYS A 196 26.53 24.67 1.17
C LYS A 196 25.86 23.31 1.07
N GLU A 197 26.24 22.38 1.94
CA GLU A 197 25.69 21.02 1.96
C GLU A 197 24.19 21.03 2.31
N THR A 198 23.77 21.80 3.32
CA THR A 198 22.35 21.95 3.65
C THR A 198 21.55 22.53 2.50
N ASN A 199 22.04 23.59 1.83
CA ASN A 199 21.35 24.17 0.68
C ASN A 199 21.24 23.16 -0.48
N ALA A 200 22.33 22.46 -0.81
CA ALA A 200 22.31 21.43 -1.86
C ALA A 200 21.38 20.26 -1.52
N TRP A 201 21.30 19.87 -0.25
CA TRP A 201 20.38 18.86 0.22
C TRP A 201 18.92 19.30 0.02
N VAL A 202 18.59 20.55 0.38
CA VAL A 202 17.24 21.11 0.19
C VAL A 202 16.85 21.09 -1.29
N ASP A 203 17.71 21.60 -2.17
CA ASP A 203 17.47 21.62 -3.61
C ASP A 203 17.24 20.21 -4.18
N SER A 204 18.07 19.26 -3.75
CA SER A 204 17.96 17.85 -4.14
C SER A 204 16.61 17.25 -3.71
N LYS A 205 16.19 17.47 -2.45
CA LYS A 205 14.94 16.93 -1.91
C LYS A 205 13.71 17.57 -2.51
N VAL A 206 13.74 18.87 -2.78
CA VAL A 206 12.66 19.57 -3.48
C VAL A 206 12.44 18.94 -4.87
N ASN A 207 13.52 18.71 -5.62
CA ASN A 207 13.45 18.09 -6.94
C ASN A 207 12.96 16.63 -6.88
N ASP A 208 13.47 15.85 -5.93
CA ASP A 208 13.06 14.45 -5.74
C ASP A 208 11.56 14.34 -5.42
N LEU A 209 11.05 15.19 -4.51
CA LEU A 209 9.63 15.20 -4.14
C LEU A 209 8.73 15.57 -5.32
N LYS A 210 9.08 16.63 -6.08
CA LYS A 210 8.30 17.06 -7.27
C LYS A 210 8.33 16.02 -8.39
N THR A 211 9.42 15.26 -8.50
CA THR A 211 9.55 14.20 -9.52
C THR A 211 8.70 12.98 -9.16
N ARG A 212 8.71 12.57 -7.89
CA ARG A 212 7.95 11.40 -7.42
C ARG A 212 6.45 11.67 -7.32
N TYR A 213 6.10 12.89 -6.93
CA TYR A 213 4.72 13.29 -6.65
C TYR A 213 4.42 14.57 -7.43
N ALA A 214 3.78 14.42 -8.59
CA ALA A 214 3.45 15.55 -9.47
C ALA A 214 2.50 16.57 -8.80
N ASP A 215 1.75 16.13 -7.80
CA ASP A 215 0.84 16.91 -6.97
C ASP A 215 1.53 17.52 -5.73
N ALA A 216 2.83 17.28 -5.50
CA ALA A 216 3.53 17.84 -4.35
C ALA A 216 3.69 19.36 -4.46
N ASP A 217 3.06 20.07 -3.54
CA ASP A 217 3.29 21.49 -3.32
C ASP A 217 4.41 21.68 -2.29
N VAL A 218 5.60 22.08 -2.77
CA VAL A 218 6.79 22.26 -1.94
C VAL A 218 7.14 23.75 -1.86
N THR A 219 7.01 24.30 -0.65
CA THR A 219 7.42 25.68 -0.35
C THR A 219 8.78 25.69 0.35
N VAL A 220 9.75 26.40 -0.23
CA VAL A 220 11.06 26.66 0.39
C VAL A 220 11.05 28.07 0.97
N LYS A 221 11.43 28.20 2.25
CA LYS A 221 11.58 29.50 2.92
C LYS A 221 13.06 29.77 3.12
N GLU A 222 13.52 30.92 2.65
CA GLU A 222 14.89 31.36 2.86
C GLU A 222 15.07 31.79 4.33
N GLN A 223 16.15 31.33 4.95
CA GLN A 223 16.53 31.71 6.29
C GLN A 223 18.01 32.08 6.31
N VAL A 224 18.30 33.31 6.73
CA VAL A 224 19.67 33.80 6.86
C VAL A 224 20.16 33.53 8.27
N VAL A 225 21.26 32.79 8.38
CA VAL A 225 21.94 32.52 9.65
C VAL A 225 23.23 33.34 9.67
N SER A 226 23.41 34.17 10.69
CA SER A 226 24.61 34.99 10.85
C SER A 226 25.75 34.18 11.46
N SER A 227 26.95 34.31 10.91
CA SER A 227 28.21 33.82 11.51
C SER A 227 28.95 34.92 12.29
N GLY A 228 28.21 35.90 12.81
CA GLY A 228 28.79 37.03 13.54
C GLY A 228 29.57 37.98 12.65
N ASN A 229 30.69 38.50 13.16
CA ASN A 229 31.58 39.43 12.44
C ASN A 229 32.74 38.72 11.70
N GLY A 230 32.80 37.39 11.77
CA GLY A 230 33.81 36.57 11.11
C GLY A 230 35.18 36.52 11.79
N THR A 231 35.31 37.02 13.02
CA THR A 231 36.59 37.05 13.76
C THR A 231 36.68 36.03 14.90
N SER A 232 35.70 35.13 15.02
CA SER A 232 35.59 34.21 16.16
C SER A 232 35.29 32.78 15.71
N VAL A 233 36.09 31.82 16.20
CA VAL A 233 35.84 30.38 16.04
C VAL A 233 34.49 29.98 16.64
N LEU A 234 34.10 30.61 17.75
CA LEU A 234 32.84 30.34 18.43
C LEU A 234 31.64 30.76 17.57
N ASP A 235 31.74 31.85 16.84
CA ASP A 235 30.65 32.33 15.97
C ASP A 235 30.41 31.35 14.81
N TYR A 236 31.48 30.85 14.17
CA TYR A 236 31.37 29.82 13.14
C TYR A 236 30.84 28.49 13.68
N THR A 237 31.24 28.11 14.89
CA THR A 237 30.72 26.92 15.58
C THR A 237 29.23 27.04 15.85
N ASN A 238 28.77 28.21 16.33
CA ASN A 238 27.36 28.47 16.59
C ASN A 238 26.54 28.53 15.29
N TYR A 239 27.09 29.13 14.24
CA TYR A 239 26.50 29.07 12.90
C TYR A 239 26.29 27.62 12.45
N GLY A 240 27.31 26.76 12.57
CA GLY A 240 27.22 25.35 12.20
C GLY A 240 26.08 24.62 12.92
N LYS A 241 25.98 24.79 14.25
CA LYS A 241 24.90 24.21 15.07
C LYS A 241 23.51 24.71 14.66
N ALA A 242 23.39 26.00 14.33
CA ALA A 242 22.13 26.56 13.86
C ALA A 242 21.71 25.96 12.52
N VAL A 243 22.66 25.81 11.59
CA VAL A 243 22.41 25.15 10.29
C VAL A 243 22.07 23.67 10.46
N GLU A 244 22.73 22.92 11.34
CA GLU A 244 22.39 21.52 11.66
C GLU A 244 20.97 21.39 12.23
N THR A 245 20.54 22.34 13.06
CA THR A 245 19.17 22.36 13.59
C THR A 245 18.14 22.59 12.48
N ILE A 246 18.45 23.48 11.54
CA ILE A 246 17.62 23.72 10.34
C ILE A 246 17.58 22.46 9.47
N GLN A 247 18.71 21.81 9.25
CA GLN A 247 18.82 20.56 8.49
C GLN A 247 17.94 19.46 9.10
N THR A 248 18.03 19.25 10.41
CA THR A 248 17.20 18.26 11.13
C THR A 248 15.71 18.56 11.00
N THR A 249 15.33 19.84 11.09
CA THR A 249 13.94 20.29 10.92
C THR A 249 13.43 19.99 9.51
N ASN A 250 14.26 20.24 8.49
CA ASN A 250 13.92 19.96 7.10
C ASN A 250 13.78 18.45 6.85
N GLU A 251 14.68 17.63 7.40
CA GLU A 251 14.60 16.16 7.33
C GLU A 251 13.31 15.62 7.94
N GLN A 252 12.94 16.12 9.12
CA GLN A 252 11.70 15.74 9.78
C GLN A 252 10.47 16.13 8.94
N ALA A 253 10.45 17.34 8.37
CA ALA A 253 9.34 17.80 7.53
C ALA A 253 9.15 16.91 6.29
N VAL A 254 10.25 16.49 5.65
CA VAL A 254 10.21 15.55 4.52
C VAL A 254 9.71 14.17 4.97
N ALA A 255 10.20 13.64 6.10
CA ALA A 255 9.78 12.34 6.62
C ALA A 255 8.29 12.32 7.00
N ASP A 256 7.79 13.39 7.62
CA ASP A 256 6.39 13.56 7.99
C ASP A 256 5.49 13.62 6.74
N TYR A 257 5.92 14.37 5.72
CA TYR A 257 5.21 14.44 4.44
C TYR A 257 5.10 13.05 3.80
N LEU A 258 6.22 12.33 3.66
CA LEU A 258 6.24 11.01 3.03
C LEU A 258 5.34 10.02 3.79
N THR A 259 5.37 10.04 5.12
CA THR A 259 4.50 9.19 5.95
C THR A 259 3.02 9.48 5.71
N LYS A 260 2.63 10.76 5.65
CA LYS A 260 1.24 11.17 5.37
C LYS A 260 0.83 10.84 3.94
N LYS A 261 1.72 11.03 2.96
CA LYS A 261 1.48 10.71 1.56
C LYS A 261 1.23 9.22 1.35
N THR A 262 2.06 8.34 1.92
CA THR A 262 1.84 6.89 1.86
C THR A 262 0.46 6.50 2.41
N LYS A 263 0.06 7.07 3.56
CA LYS A 263 -1.27 6.80 4.15
C LYS A 263 -2.40 7.30 3.25
N ALA A 264 -2.24 8.47 2.62
CA ALA A 264 -3.23 9.01 1.70
C ALA A 264 -3.38 8.11 0.46
N ASP A 265 -2.27 7.66 -0.12
CA ASP A 265 -2.28 6.78 -1.29
C ASP A 265 -2.93 5.42 -0.96
N ASP A 266 -2.65 4.87 0.23
CA ASP A 266 -3.34 3.65 0.74
C ASP A 266 -4.86 3.84 0.86
N ILE A 267 -5.32 5.00 1.33
CA ILE A 267 -6.75 5.32 1.44
C ILE A 267 -7.37 5.43 0.05
N VAL A 268 -6.69 6.11 -0.89
CA VAL A 268 -7.17 6.21 -2.28
C VAL A 268 -7.28 4.83 -2.91
N ALA A 269 -6.29 3.95 -2.73
CA ALA A 269 -6.32 2.58 -3.24
C ALA A 269 -7.49 1.77 -2.63
N LYS A 270 -7.70 1.86 -1.31
CA LYS A 270 -8.84 1.20 -0.63
C LYS A 270 -10.18 1.72 -1.13
N ASN A 271 -10.33 3.03 -1.30
CA ASN A 271 -11.56 3.63 -1.81
C ASN A 271 -11.85 3.20 -3.26
N GLN A 272 -10.82 3.11 -4.11
CA GLN A 272 -10.96 2.57 -5.47
C GLN A 272 -11.39 1.10 -5.47
N ALA A 273 -10.88 0.28 -4.54
CA ALA A 273 -11.29 -1.11 -4.40
C ALA A 273 -12.75 -1.23 -3.96
N ILE A 274 -13.16 -0.48 -2.92
CA ILE A 274 -14.54 -0.42 -2.44
C ILE A 274 -15.49 0.05 -3.55
N GLN A 275 -15.08 1.04 -4.34
CA GLN A 275 -15.89 1.51 -5.46
C GLN A 275 -16.13 0.39 -6.48
N LYS A 276 -15.10 -0.37 -6.86
CA LYS A 276 -15.25 -1.54 -7.76
C LYS A 276 -16.15 -2.61 -7.18
N GLU A 277 -16.04 -2.91 -5.88
CA GLU A 277 -16.90 -3.87 -5.19
C GLU A 277 -18.36 -3.40 -5.17
N ASN A 278 -18.60 -2.12 -4.93
CA ASN A 278 -19.94 -1.53 -4.96
C ASN A 278 -20.56 -1.58 -6.36
N GLU A 279 -19.79 -1.25 -7.40
CA GLU A 279 -20.23 -1.34 -8.80
C GLU A 279 -20.58 -2.79 -9.17
N ALA A 280 -19.73 -3.76 -8.78
CA ALA A 280 -19.99 -5.18 -8.99
C ALA A 280 -21.22 -5.68 -8.21
N GLY A 281 -21.38 -5.25 -6.96
CA GLY A 281 -22.55 -5.56 -6.12
C GLY A 281 -23.84 -5.03 -6.71
N LEU A 282 -23.84 -3.79 -7.22
CA LEU A 282 -24.98 -3.19 -7.90
C LEU A 282 -25.34 -3.94 -9.19
N ALA A 283 -24.34 -4.30 -10.00
CA ALA A 283 -24.56 -5.07 -11.22
C ALA A 283 -25.17 -6.45 -10.92
N LYS A 284 -24.66 -7.14 -9.88
CA LYS A 284 -25.21 -8.42 -9.44
C LYS A 284 -26.66 -8.27 -8.95
N ALA A 285 -26.94 -7.29 -8.09
CA ALA A 285 -28.28 -7.05 -7.59
C ALA A 285 -29.28 -6.76 -8.73
N LYS A 286 -28.87 -6.00 -9.74
CA LYS A 286 -29.68 -5.77 -10.94
C LYS A 286 -29.97 -7.06 -11.71
N ALA A 287 -28.95 -7.90 -11.93
CA ALA A 287 -29.12 -9.19 -12.61
C ALA A 287 -30.03 -10.15 -11.81
N ASP A 288 -29.86 -10.21 -10.49
CA ASP A 288 -30.69 -11.02 -9.60
C ASP A 288 -32.16 -10.54 -9.63
N ASN A 289 -32.39 -9.23 -9.60
CA ASN A 289 -33.74 -8.65 -9.72
C ASN A 289 -34.39 -8.99 -11.07
N GLU A 290 -33.67 -8.83 -12.19
CA GLU A 290 -34.19 -9.23 -13.50
C GLU A 290 -34.49 -10.74 -13.57
N ALA A 291 -33.67 -11.58 -12.93
CA ALA A 291 -33.92 -13.02 -12.85
C ALA A 291 -35.17 -13.35 -12.01
N ILE A 292 -35.38 -12.64 -10.90
CA ILE A 292 -36.59 -12.76 -10.07
C ILE A 292 -37.82 -12.32 -10.87
N GLU A 293 -37.78 -11.18 -11.56
CA GLU A 293 -38.88 -10.71 -12.41
C GLU A 293 -39.28 -11.76 -13.46
N ARG A 294 -38.29 -12.33 -14.18
CA ARG A 294 -38.54 -13.41 -15.15
C ARG A 294 -39.18 -14.63 -14.50
N ARG A 295 -38.71 -15.03 -13.31
CA ARG A 295 -39.25 -16.18 -12.57
C ARG A 295 -40.69 -15.92 -12.09
N ASN A 296 -40.98 -14.70 -11.64
CA ASN A 296 -42.32 -14.30 -11.22
C ASN A 296 -43.28 -14.26 -12.41
N GLN A 297 -42.86 -13.71 -13.56
CA GLN A 297 -43.66 -13.73 -14.79
C GLN A 297 -43.94 -15.15 -15.26
N ALA A 298 -42.93 -16.03 -15.27
CA ALA A 298 -43.09 -17.43 -15.63
C ALA A 298 -44.02 -18.17 -14.64
N GLY A 299 -43.88 -17.91 -13.33
CA GLY A 299 -44.74 -18.47 -12.29
C GLY A 299 -46.19 -18.03 -12.46
N GLN A 300 -46.44 -16.74 -12.69
CA GLN A 300 -47.79 -16.22 -12.96
C GLN A 300 -48.39 -16.85 -14.21
N ALA A 301 -47.62 -16.94 -15.30
CA ALA A 301 -48.08 -17.56 -16.54
C ALA A 301 -48.43 -19.05 -16.36
N ALA A 302 -47.66 -19.78 -15.55
CA ALA A 302 -47.95 -21.18 -15.22
C ALA A 302 -49.24 -21.33 -14.41
N VAL A 303 -49.43 -20.49 -13.38
CA VAL A 303 -50.66 -20.46 -12.57
C VAL A 303 -51.87 -20.10 -13.43
N ASP A 304 -51.77 -19.09 -14.30
CA ASP A 304 -52.86 -18.69 -15.20
C ASP A 304 -53.20 -19.80 -16.20
N ALA A 305 -52.19 -20.53 -16.70
CA ALA A 305 -52.39 -21.68 -17.58
C ALA A 305 -53.09 -22.83 -16.84
N GLU A 306 -52.67 -23.14 -15.62
CA GLU A 306 -53.28 -24.17 -14.77
C GLU A 306 -54.73 -23.81 -14.42
N ASN A 307 -55.00 -22.56 -14.02
CA ASN A 307 -56.35 -22.07 -13.75
C ASN A 307 -57.24 -22.15 -14.99
N ARG A 308 -56.73 -21.77 -16.17
CA ARG A 308 -57.47 -21.88 -17.43
C ARG A 308 -57.78 -23.34 -17.78
N ALA A 309 -56.81 -24.24 -17.60
CA ALA A 309 -57.00 -25.67 -17.83
C ALA A 309 -58.00 -26.28 -16.85
N GLY A 310 -57.90 -25.91 -15.57
CA GLY A 310 -58.83 -26.32 -14.52
C GLY A 310 -60.25 -25.83 -14.79
N GLN A 311 -60.42 -24.56 -15.17
CA GLN A 311 -61.72 -24.00 -15.55
C GLN A 311 -62.29 -24.74 -16.77
N ALA A 312 -61.50 -24.98 -17.81
CA ALA A 312 -61.95 -25.72 -18.99
C ALA A 312 -62.39 -27.16 -18.63
N ALA A 313 -61.66 -27.84 -17.73
CA ALA A 313 -62.04 -29.17 -17.26
C ALA A 313 -63.35 -29.16 -16.45
N VAL A 314 -63.56 -28.15 -15.59
CA VAL A 314 -64.81 -27.96 -14.85
C VAL A 314 -65.98 -27.67 -15.80
N ASP A 315 -65.78 -26.78 -16.78
CA ASP A 315 -66.79 -26.44 -17.77
C ASP A 315 -67.18 -27.67 -18.61
N GLN A 316 -66.20 -28.46 -19.04
CA GLN A 316 -66.43 -29.73 -19.74
C GLN A 316 -67.22 -30.71 -18.86
N ALA A 317 -66.81 -30.93 -17.61
CA ALA A 317 -67.50 -31.83 -16.70
C ALA A 317 -68.95 -31.38 -16.43
N ASN A 318 -69.18 -30.06 -16.35
CA ASN A 318 -70.53 -29.50 -16.22
C ASN A 318 -71.37 -29.72 -17.48
N GLN A 319 -70.80 -29.55 -18.68
CA GLN A 319 -71.48 -29.86 -19.94
C GLN A 319 -71.83 -31.35 -20.04
N GLU A 320 -70.89 -32.24 -19.73
CA GLU A 320 -71.13 -33.70 -19.71
C GLU A 320 -72.23 -34.07 -18.72
N LYS A 321 -72.23 -33.47 -17.53
CA LYS A 321 -73.28 -33.69 -16.53
C LYS A 321 -74.64 -33.15 -16.99
N GLN A 322 -74.67 -31.98 -17.63
CA GLN A 322 -75.90 -31.40 -18.17
C GLN A 322 -76.45 -32.25 -19.32
N GLN A 323 -75.58 -32.77 -20.18
CA GLN A 323 -75.94 -33.73 -21.22
C GLN A 323 -76.50 -35.01 -20.60
N LEU A 324 -75.84 -35.59 -19.60
CA LEU A 324 -76.34 -36.79 -18.90
C LEU A 324 -77.71 -36.57 -18.27
N VAL A 325 -77.95 -35.39 -17.69
CA VAL A 325 -79.27 -35.02 -17.14
C VAL A 325 -80.31 -34.91 -18.25
N SER A 326 -79.97 -34.28 -19.38
CA SER A 326 -80.83 -34.18 -20.55
C SER A 326 -81.17 -35.56 -21.14
N ASP A 327 -80.16 -36.42 -21.30
CA ASP A 327 -80.31 -37.78 -21.83
C ASP A 327 -81.19 -38.62 -20.90
N ARG A 328 -80.98 -38.54 -19.58
CA ARG A 328 -81.85 -39.21 -18.59
C ARG A 328 -83.27 -38.68 -18.62
N ALA A 329 -83.47 -37.37 -18.80
CA ALA A 329 -84.81 -36.79 -18.91
C ALA A 329 -85.53 -37.32 -20.16
N ALA A 330 -84.85 -37.36 -21.30
CA ALA A 330 -85.37 -37.93 -22.55
C ALA A 330 -85.66 -39.44 -22.41
N GLU A 331 -84.81 -40.19 -21.72
CA GLU A 331 -85.03 -41.61 -21.44
C GLU A 331 -86.27 -41.83 -20.55
N ILE A 332 -86.42 -41.04 -19.48
CA ILE A 332 -87.61 -41.07 -18.61
C ILE A 332 -88.88 -40.77 -19.43
N GLU A 333 -88.86 -39.74 -20.27
CA GLU A 333 -89.99 -39.39 -21.13
C GLU A 333 -90.34 -40.54 -22.10
N ALA A 334 -89.34 -41.16 -22.73
CA ALA A 334 -89.52 -42.30 -23.61
C ALA A 334 -90.09 -43.53 -22.86
N ILE A 335 -89.62 -43.81 -21.64
CA ILE A 335 -90.16 -44.89 -20.79
C ILE A 335 -91.61 -44.58 -20.40
N THR A 336 -91.92 -43.36 -19.96
CA THR A 336 -93.28 -42.95 -19.58
C THR A 336 -94.24 -43.11 -20.76
N LYS A 337 -93.85 -42.66 -21.96
CA LYS A 337 -94.67 -42.84 -23.18
C LYS A 337 -94.90 -44.33 -23.49
N ARG A 338 -93.84 -45.14 -23.46
CA ARG A 338 -93.94 -46.59 -23.69
C ARG A 338 -94.85 -47.29 -22.67
N ASN A 339 -94.79 -46.87 -21.41
CA ASN A 339 -95.66 -47.41 -20.36
C ASN A 339 -97.13 -47.02 -20.58
N GLN A 340 -97.41 -45.77 -20.94
CA GLN A 340 -98.76 -45.33 -21.30
C GLN A 340 -99.32 -46.10 -22.51
N GLU A 341 -98.50 -46.32 -23.55
CA GLU A 341 -98.90 -47.12 -24.72
C GLU A 341 -99.21 -48.57 -24.35
N LYS A 342 -98.39 -49.19 -23.49
CA LYS A 342 -98.64 -50.55 -22.97
C LYS A 342 -99.90 -50.63 -22.12
N GLU A 343 -100.15 -49.66 -21.24
CA GLU A 343 -101.37 -49.60 -20.45
C GLU A 343 -102.62 -49.43 -21.34
N ALA A 344 -102.55 -48.58 -22.36
CA ALA A 344 -103.63 -48.41 -23.32
C ALA A 344 -103.89 -49.68 -24.15
N ALA A 345 -102.84 -50.39 -24.57
CA ALA A 345 -102.97 -51.67 -25.26
C ALA A 345 -103.62 -52.74 -24.36
N ALA A 346 -103.17 -52.86 -23.10
CA ALA A 346 -103.74 -53.78 -22.13
C ALA A 346 -105.23 -53.48 -21.84
N ARG A 347 -105.63 -52.20 -21.76
CA ARG A 347 -107.04 -51.81 -21.61
C ARG A 347 -107.90 -52.26 -22.80
N LYS A 348 -107.42 -52.04 -24.04
CA LYS A 348 -108.14 -52.48 -25.25
C LYS A 348 -108.30 -54.00 -25.31
N GLU A 349 -107.28 -54.75 -24.90
CA GLU A 349 -107.34 -56.21 -24.87
C GLU A 349 -108.35 -56.72 -23.82
N ASN A 350 -108.36 -56.12 -22.63
CA ASN A 350 -109.35 -56.45 -21.60
C ASN A 350 -110.79 -56.11 -22.05
N GLU A 351 -111.02 -54.95 -22.66
CA GLU A 351 -112.34 -54.59 -23.21
C GLU A 351 -112.82 -55.58 -24.28
N ALA A 352 -111.91 -56.09 -25.11
CA ALA A 352 -112.24 -57.09 -26.12
C ALA A 352 -112.63 -58.45 -25.49
N ILE A 353 -111.96 -58.85 -24.41
CA ILE A 353 -112.29 -60.07 -23.65
C ILE A 353 -113.67 -59.94 -23.00
N ASP A 354 -114.00 -58.80 -22.41
CA ASP A 354 -115.30 -58.57 -21.77
C ASP A 354 -116.46 -58.64 -22.79
N VAL A 355 -116.27 -58.05 -23.97
CA VAL A 355 -117.26 -58.12 -25.07
C VAL A 355 -117.46 -59.55 -25.57
N TYR A 356 -116.40 -60.34 -25.67
CA TYR A 356 -116.48 -61.75 -26.07
C TYR A 356 -117.26 -62.58 -25.04
N ASN A 357 -116.94 -62.43 -23.76
CA ASN A 357 -117.59 -63.16 -22.68
C ASN A 357 -119.10 -62.86 -22.59
N ALA A 358 -119.51 -61.60 -22.79
CA ALA A 358 -120.91 -61.21 -22.79
C ALA A 358 -121.73 -61.88 -23.91
N LYS A 359 -121.17 -61.97 -25.13
CA LYS A 359 -121.84 -62.61 -26.28
C LYS A 359 -122.05 -64.11 -26.08
N GLU A 360 -121.07 -64.82 -25.53
CA GLU A 360 -121.18 -66.26 -25.29
C GLU A 360 -122.23 -66.57 -24.21
N MET A 361 -122.35 -65.74 -23.18
CA MET A 361 -123.41 -65.88 -22.17
C MET A 361 -124.81 -65.69 -22.76
N GLU A 362 -125.01 -64.73 -23.66
CA GLU A 362 -126.31 -64.54 -24.34
C GLU A 362 -126.67 -65.73 -25.23
N ARG A 363 -125.69 -66.35 -25.90
CA ARG A 363 -125.90 -67.57 -26.69
C ARG A 363 -126.35 -68.73 -25.79
N TYR A 364 -125.69 -68.90 -24.64
CA TYR A 364 -126.00 -69.95 -23.68
C TYR A 364 -127.44 -69.84 -23.10
N GLN A 365 -127.89 -68.63 -22.79
CA GLN A 365 -129.25 -68.40 -22.28
C GLN A 365 -130.33 -68.65 -23.33
N ARG A 366 -130.06 -68.37 -24.60
CA ARG A 366 -131.01 -68.58 -25.71
C ARG A 366 -131.28 -70.06 -25.95
N ASP A 367 -130.22 -70.87 -25.99
CA ASP A 367 -130.31 -72.31 -26.26
C ASP A 367 -131.05 -73.05 -25.11
N LEU A 368 -130.92 -72.58 -23.85
CA LEU A 368 -131.68 -73.08 -22.69
C LEU A 368 -133.19 -72.78 -22.75
N ALA A 369 -133.58 -71.61 -23.29
CA ALA A 369 -134.98 -71.21 -23.41
C ALA A 369 -135.72 -71.95 -24.55
N GLU A 370 -135.01 -72.51 -25.51
CA GLU A 370 -135.58 -73.29 -26.61
C GLU A 370 -135.92 -74.74 -26.20
N ILE A 371 -135.12 -75.35 -25.32
CA ILE A 371 -135.27 -76.73 -24.85
C ILE A 371 -136.45 -76.91 -23.87
N SER A 372 -136.88 -75.84 -23.20
CA SER A 372 -137.94 -75.86 -22.19
C SER A 372 -139.39 -75.85 -22.73
N LYS A 373 -139.59 -75.95 -24.07
CA LYS A 373 -140.91 -75.87 -24.73
C LYS A 373 -141.70 -77.19 -24.84
N GLY A 374 -141.13 -78.34 -24.44
CA GLY A 374 -141.91 -79.53 -24.08
C GLY A 374 -142.69 -80.25 -25.20
N GLU A 375 -142.21 -80.21 -26.45
CA GLU A 375 -142.84 -80.94 -27.58
C GLU A 375 -142.28 -82.37 -27.75
N GLU A 376 -143.01 -83.23 -28.48
CA GLU A 376 -142.70 -84.65 -28.68
C GLU A 376 -141.29 -84.84 -29.31
N GLY A 377 -140.36 -85.46 -28.56
CA GLY A 377 -138.96 -85.62 -28.95
C GLY A 377 -137.93 -84.88 -28.06
N TYR A 378 -138.38 -83.99 -27.15
CA TYR A 378 -137.53 -83.34 -26.15
C TYR A 378 -137.46 -84.14 -24.83
N ILE A 379 -136.30 -84.11 -24.16
CA ILE A 379 -136.04 -84.82 -22.89
C ILE A 379 -136.90 -84.25 -21.75
N SER A 380 -137.38 -85.11 -20.84
CA SER A 380 -138.31 -84.75 -19.76
C SER A 380 -137.75 -83.77 -18.72
N GLU A 381 -136.44 -83.50 -18.75
CA GLU A 381 -135.75 -82.54 -17.91
C GLU A 381 -134.64 -81.87 -18.73
N ALA A 382 -134.62 -80.52 -18.77
CA ALA A 382 -133.70 -79.77 -19.61
C ALA A 382 -132.26 -79.85 -19.07
N LEU A 383 -131.49 -80.82 -19.58
CA LEU A 383 -130.10 -81.03 -19.23
C LEU A 383 -129.20 -80.76 -20.44
N ALA A 384 -128.12 -79.99 -20.22
CA ALA A 384 -127.11 -79.76 -21.25
C ALA A 384 -126.22 -81.01 -21.41
N GLN A 385 -126.02 -81.45 -22.65
CA GLN A 385 -125.20 -82.63 -22.96
C GLN A 385 -123.70 -82.30 -22.84
N ALA A 386 -123.09 -82.62 -21.71
CA ALA A 386 -121.64 -82.44 -21.51
C ALA A 386 -120.79 -83.50 -22.23
N LEU A 387 -121.36 -84.67 -22.57
CA LEU A 387 -120.67 -85.77 -23.26
C LEU A 387 -121.01 -85.77 -24.76
N ASN A 388 -120.04 -85.46 -25.61
CA ASN A 388 -120.18 -85.55 -27.06
C ASN A 388 -119.62 -86.90 -27.58
N LEU A 389 -120.51 -87.82 -27.95
CA LEU A 389 -120.21 -89.08 -28.65
C LEU A 389 -120.98 -89.20 -29.99
N ASN A 390 -121.66 -88.14 -30.42
CA ASN A 390 -122.58 -88.18 -31.56
C ASN A 390 -121.85 -88.18 -32.91
N ASN A 391 -120.60 -87.72 -32.92
CA ASN A 391 -119.73 -87.80 -34.08
C ASN A 391 -119.03 -89.16 -34.05
N GLY A 392 -119.45 -90.07 -34.92
CA GLY A 392 -118.90 -91.42 -34.99
C GLY A 392 -117.37 -91.46 -35.02
N GLU A 393 -116.81 -92.56 -34.54
CA GLU A 393 -115.36 -92.76 -34.40
C GLU A 393 -114.87 -93.90 -35.32
N PRO A 394 -115.07 -93.82 -36.66
CA PRO A 394 -114.73 -94.90 -37.57
C PRO A 394 -113.21 -95.17 -37.63
N GLN A 395 -112.38 -94.18 -37.27
CA GLN A 395 -110.93 -94.32 -37.18
C GLN A 395 -110.45 -94.85 -35.81
N ALA A 396 -111.36 -95.21 -34.90
CA ALA A 396 -110.98 -95.76 -33.61
C ALA A 396 -110.23 -97.08 -33.78
N GLN A 397 -109.11 -97.20 -33.07
CA GLN A 397 -108.37 -98.44 -33.03
C GLN A 397 -108.90 -99.27 -31.87
N HIS A 398 -109.49 -100.41 -32.19
CA HIS A 398 -110.04 -101.37 -31.22
C HIS A 398 -109.20 -102.65 -31.12
N GLY A 399 -109.11 -103.22 -29.93
CA GLY A 399 -108.46 -104.50 -29.67
C GLY A 399 -109.06 -105.23 -28.48
N ALA A 400 -109.23 -106.55 -28.60
CA ALA A 400 -109.67 -107.40 -27.51
C ALA A 400 -108.57 -107.52 -26.44
N ILE A 401 -108.93 -107.31 -25.18
CA ILE A 401 -107.98 -107.28 -24.06
C ILE A 401 -107.90 -108.65 -23.38
N THR A 402 -109.04 -109.25 -23.09
CA THR A 402 -109.11 -110.47 -22.26
C THR A 402 -108.91 -111.75 -23.06
N ARG A 403 -109.38 -111.81 -24.31
CA ARG A 403 -109.14 -112.96 -25.20
C ARG A 403 -109.15 -112.54 -26.67
N ASN A 404 -108.15 -112.96 -27.41
CA ASN A 404 -108.11 -112.76 -28.85
C ASN A 404 -109.23 -113.55 -29.54
N PRO A 405 -109.86 -112.97 -30.58
CA PRO A 405 -110.81 -113.69 -31.41
C PRO A 405 -110.17 -114.95 -31.99
N ASN A 406 -110.96 -116.02 -32.05
CA ASN A 406 -110.57 -117.26 -32.71
C ASN A 406 -110.28 -117.00 -34.19
N GLN A 407 -111.08 -116.15 -34.83
CA GLN A 407 -110.86 -115.68 -36.19
C GLN A 407 -111.25 -114.21 -36.31
N ILE A 408 -110.51 -113.47 -37.13
CA ILE A 408 -110.91 -112.13 -37.56
C ILE A 408 -111.32 -112.28 -39.02
N ILE A 409 -112.59 -112.03 -39.31
CA ILE A 409 -113.12 -112.11 -40.67
C ILE A 409 -113.48 -110.73 -41.17
N SER A 410 -113.24 -110.52 -42.47
CA SER A 410 -113.54 -109.25 -43.14
C SER A 410 -114.97 -109.20 -43.60
N THR A 411 -115.49 -108.00 -43.83
CA THR A 411 -116.83 -107.79 -44.38
C THR A 411 -116.94 -108.49 -45.74
N GLY A 412 -117.94 -109.35 -45.89
CA GLY A 412 -118.13 -110.19 -47.09
C GLY A 412 -117.60 -111.62 -46.95
N ASP A 413 -116.98 -111.99 -45.82
CA ASP A 413 -116.58 -113.37 -45.56
C ASP A 413 -117.81 -114.31 -45.55
N ALA A 414 -117.67 -115.47 -46.19
CA ALA A 414 -118.74 -116.45 -46.31
C ALA A 414 -119.27 -116.91 -44.92
N MET A 415 -118.45 -116.87 -43.87
CA MET A 415 -118.86 -117.21 -42.50
C MET A 415 -119.91 -116.24 -41.92
N LEU A 416 -120.01 -114.99 -42.40
CA LEU A 416 -121.04 -114.03 -41.93
C LEU A 416 -122.42 -114.29 -42.53
N GLY A 417 -122.53 -115.08 -43.60
CA GLY A 417 -123.77 -115.34 -44.31
C GLY A 417 -124.56 -114.06 -44.62
N GLY A 418 -125.87 -114.07 -44.34
CA GLY A 418 -126.77 -112.94 -44.56
C GLY A 418 -126.48 -111.69 -43.71
N TYR A 419 -125.68 -111.79 -42.63
CA TYR A 419 -125.36 -110.66 -41.75
C TYR A 419 -124.36 -109.68 -42.37
N SER A 420 -123.63 -110.09 -43.41
CA SER A 420 -122.70 -109.23 -44.15
C SER A 420 -123.35 -107.97 -44.76
N ARG A 421 -124.69 -107.93 -44.92
CA ARG A 421 -125.42 -106.81 -45.53
C ARG A 421 -126.10 -105.84 -44.55
N ILE A 422 -126.06 -106.10 -43.24
CA ILE A 422 -126.85 -105.35 -42.24
C ILE A 422 -125.98 -104.63 -41.20
N LEU A 423 -124.67 -104.88 -41.20
CA LEU A 423 -123.73 -104.30 -40.25
C LEU A 423 -122.68 -103.45 -41.00
N ASP A 424 -122.64 -102.16 -40.69
CA ASP A 424 -121.71 -101.17 -41.29
C ASP A 424 -120.37 -101.16 -40.53
N SER A 425 -119.68 -102.31 -40.54
CA SER A 425 -118.34 -102.49 -39.96
C SER A 425 -117.37 -103.02 -41.01
N THR A 426 -116.09 -102.71 -40.86
CA THR A 426 -115.00 -103.14 -41.76
C THR A 426 -114.38 -104.50 -41.38
N GLY A 427 -114.75 -105.08 -40.25
CA GLY A 427 -114.24 -106.37 -39.79
C GLY A 427 -114.94 -106.87 -38.53
N TYR A 428 -114.86 -108.19 -38.27
CA TYR A 428 -115.59 -108.86 -37.19
C TYR A 428 -114.69 -109.81 -36.42
N PHE A 429 -114.81 -109.76 -35.10
CA PHE A 429 -114.18 -110.70 -34.18
C PHE A 429 -115.09 -111.91 -33.97
N VAL A 430 -114.63 -113.08 -34.43
CA VAL A 430 -115.33 -114.35 -34.28
C VAL A 430 -114.70 -115.14 -33.15
N TYR A 431 -115.56 -115.66 -32.29
CA TYR A 431 -115.18 -116.47 -31.14
C TYR A 431 -115.96 -117.79 -31.21
N ASP A 432 -115.25 -118.92 -31.29
CA ASP A 432 -115.87 -120.24 -31.55
C ASP A 432 -116.70 -120.75 -30.37
N SER A 433 -116.39 -120.29 -29.16
CA SER A 433 -117.11 -120.61 -27.94
C SER A 433 -116.89 -119.53 -26.87
N PHE A 434 -117.82 -119.47 -25.93
CA PHE A 434 -117.75 -118.66 -24.72
C PHE A 434 -118.03 -119.53 -23.51
N LYS A 435 -117.30 -119.33 -22.41
CA LYS A 435 -117.64 -119.96 -21.13
C LYS A 435 -118.65 -119.08 -20.39
N THR A 436 -119.65 -119.69 -19.75
CA THR A 436 -120.58 -118.95 -18.88
C THR A 436 -119.80 -118.22 -17.78
N GLY A 437 -119.97 -116.89 -17.69
CA GLY A 437 -119.23 -116.01 -16.77
C GLY A 437 -117.97 -115.36 -17.35
N GLU A 438 -117.61 -115.65 -18.60
CA GLU A 438 -116.50 -114.99 -19.29
C GLU A 438 -116.85 -113.54 -19.67
N THR A 439 -115.93 -112.60 -19.41
CA THR A 439 -116.06 -111.19 -19.82
C THR A 439 -115.06 -110.85 -20.92
N LEU A 440 -115.56 -110.40 -22.07
CA LEU A 440 -114.73 -109.78 -23.10
C LEU A 440 -114.65 -108.27 -22.88
N SER A 441 -113.43 -107.74 -22.81
CA SER A 441 -113.17 -106.29 -22.74
C SER A 441 -112.45 -105.83 -23.99
N PHE A 442 -112.83 -104.64 -24.47
CA PHE A 442 -112.28 -104.05 -25.71
C PHE A 442 -111.76 -102.65 -25.42
N ASN A 443 -110.52 -102.39 -25.80
CA ASN A 443 -109.95 -101.06 -25.68
C ASN A 443 -110.16 -100.31 -26.99
N TYR A 444 -110.80 -99.15 -26.93
CA TYR A 444 -110.95 -98.22 -28.05
C TYR A 444 -110.04 -97.01 -27.83
N GLN A 445 -109.09 -96.82 -28.74
CA GLN A 445 -108.14 -95.70 -28.73
C GLN A 445 -108.28 -94.88 -30.01
N ASN A 446 -107.56 -93.74 -30.07
CA ASN A 446 -107.59 -92.83 -31.22
C ASN A 446 -108.98 -92.20 -31.47
N LEU A 447 -109.69 -91.92 -30.37
CA LEU A 447 -110.93 -91.15 -30.39
C LEU A 447 -110.57 -89.69 -30.71
N GLN A 448 -111.12 -89.15 -31.79
CA GLN A 448 -110.81 -87.80 -32.27
C GLN A 448 -111.95 -86.82 -31.98
N HIS A 449 -113.17 -87.32 -31.89
CA HIS A 449 -114.37 -86.49 -31.79
C HIS A 449 -114.97 -86.50 -30.38
N ALA A 450 -114.72 -87.55 -29.60
CA ALA A 450 -115.21 -87.72 -28.25
C ALA A 450 -114.69 -86.63 -27.30
N ARG A 451 -115.62 -85.93 -26.63
CA ARG A 451 -115.30 -84.91 -25.62
C ARG A 451 -116.23 -85.02 -24.42
N PHE A 452 -115.71 -84.72 -23.23
CA PHE A 452 -116.50 -84.48 -22.03
C PHE A 452 -116.16 -83.08 -21.51
N ASP A 453 -117.17 -82.21 -21.41
CA ASP A 453 -117.01 -80.82 -20.94
C ASP A 453 -115.93 -80.04 -21.73
N GLY A 454 -115.98 -80.17 -23.06
CA GLY A 454 -115.00 -79.55 -23.99
C GLY A 454 -113.61 -80.20 -24.01
N LYS A 455 -113.28 -81.07 -23.05
CA LYS A 455 -111.99 -81.78 -23.00
C LYS A 455 -112.03 -83.06 -23.85
N LYS A 456 -110.96 -83.30 -24.61
CA LYS A 456 -110.83 -84.49 -25.48
C LYS A 456 -110.79 -85.78 -24.67
N ILE A 457 -111.63 -86.76 -25.02
CA ILE A 457 -111.55 -88.15 -24.57
C ILE A 457 -110.68 -88.89 -25.59
N SER A 458 -109.55 -89.43 -25.15
CA SER A 458 -108.60 -90.11 -26.05
C SER A 458 -108.71 -91.63 -26.07
N ARG A 459 -109.36 -92.23 -25.05
CA ARG A 459 -109.47 -93.70 -24.87
C ARG A 459 -110.71 -94.09 -24.05
N VAL A 460 -111.32 -95.22 -24.40
CA VAL A 460 -112.40 -95.92 -23.67
C VAL A 460 -112.03 -97.41 -23.54
N THR A 461 -112.32 -98.06 -22.41
CA THR A 461 -111.93 -99.45 -22.12
C THR A 461 -113.10 -100.24 -21.55
#